data_AF-A0A517PNS2-F1
#
_entry.id   AF-A0A517PNS2-F1
#
_cell.length_a   1.000
_cell.length_b   1.000
_cell.length_c   1.000
_cell.angle_alpha   90.00
_cell.angle_beta   90.00
_cell.angle_gamma   90.00
#
_symmetry.space_group_name_H-M   'P 1'
#
loop_
_entity.id
_entity.type
_entity.pdbx_description
1 polymer ?
#
loop_
_entity_poly.entity_id
_entity_poly.type
_entity_poly.pdbx_seq_one_letter_code
_entity_poly.pdbx_strand_id
1 'polypeptide(L)'
;MAEFMTDGEVDWTTLALAVGSLEENGREHGSSIEAREAISLIIGHNNLCAAVEHYVACRPGAELTRMVLWALHPWCAMERCYEIYQQSDDLEARQEAVELLRVVADHRALPWAQGFLEDPDEGIQAWGAGMVDQLLFTHLVDPEDCVELLGLMAAHPNRLVRERYDFITEFLQARGESAS
;
A
#
# COMPACT_ATOMS: atom_id res chain seq x y z
N MET A 1 3.29 -16.28 -20.99
CA MET A 1 3.73 -14.94 -21.46
C MET A 1 2.67 -13.96 -21.03
N ALA A 2 3.07 -12.79 -20.51
CA ALA A 2 2.10 -11.75 -20.14
C ALA A 2 1.24 -11.38 -21.37
N GLU A 3 -0.04 -11.10 -21.13
CA GLU A 3 -1.06 -10.84 -22.17
C GLU A 3 -0.70 -9.67 -23.11
N PHE A 4 0.26 -8.84 -22.71
CA PHE A 4 0.70 -7.62 -23.39
C PHE A 4 2.08 -7.77 -24.08
N MET A 5 2.57 -8.99 -24.27
CA MET A 5 3.89 -9.26 -24.87
C MET A 5 3.75 -10.00 -26.20
N THR A 6 4.24 -9.40 -27.28
CA THR A 6 4.31 -10.01 -28.62
C THR A 6 5.78 -10.09 -29.05
N ASP A 7 6.29 -11.31 -29.30
CA ASP A 7 7.69 -11.55 -29.72
C ASP A 7 8.78 -10.90 -28.84
N GLY A 8 8.49 -10.69 -27.55
CA GLY A 8 9.43 -10.05 -26.61
C GLY A 8 9.33 -8.53 -26.54
N GLU A 9 8.42 -7.92 -27.30
CA GLU A 9 8.08 -6.51 -27.25
C GLU A 9 6.74 -6.30 -26.55
N VAL A 10 6.57 -5.13 -25.92
CA VAL A 10 5.30 -4.73 -25.31
C VAL A 10 4.34 -4.27 -26.41
N ASP A 11 3.15 -4.85 -26.46
CA ASP A 11 2.05 -4.30 -27.24
C ASP A 11 1.46 -3.10 -26.48
N TRP A 12 2.00 -1.92 -26.77
CA TRP A 12 1.60 -0.66 -26.14
C TRP A 12 0.14 -0.30 -26.41
N THR A 13 -0.45 -0.74 -27.52
CA THR A 13 -1.86 -0.42 -27.83
C THR A 13 -2.78 -1.22 -26.92
N THR A 14 -2.55 -2.53 -26.82
CA THR A 14 -3.32 -3.41 -25.93
C THR A 14 -3.11 -3.01 -24.47
N LEU A 15 -1.89 -2.65 -24.07
CA LEU A 15 -1.61 -2.19 -22.72
C LEU A 15 -2.30 -0.86 -22.40
N ALA A 16 -2.30 0.11 -23.33
CA ALA A 16 -2.97 1.40 -23.15
C ALA A 16 -4.48 1.25 -23.00
N LEU A 17 -5.10 0.34 -23.77
CA LEU A 17 -6.52 -0.02 -23.60
C LEU A 17 -6.77 -0.64 -22.21
N ALA A 18 -5.89 -1.52 -21.76
CA ALA A 18 -6.04 -2.23 -20.49
C ALA A 18 -5.95 -1.31 -19.26
N VAL A 19 -5.08 -0.31 -19.29
CA VAL A 19 -4.98 0.71 -18.22
C VAL A 19 -5.91 1.91 -18.43
N GLY A 20 -6.72 1.87 -19.50
CA GLY A 20 -7.69 2.93 -19.82
C GLY A 20 -7.07 4.24 -20.30
N SER A 21 -5.79 4.26 -20.69
CA SER A 21 -5.12 5.45 -21.24
C SER A 21 -5.42 5.70 -22.72
N LEU A 22 -6.05 4.73 -23.39
CA LEU A 22 -6.57 4.80 -24.75
C LEU A 22 -8.07 4.44 -24.74
N GLU A 23 -8.92 5.33 -25.25
CA GLU A 23 -10.36 5.11 -25.43
C GLU A 23 -10.69 4.49 -26.80
N GLU A 24 -11.85 3.83 -26.93
CA GLU A 24 -12.32 3.22 -28.20
C GLU A 24 -12.46 4.24 -29.36
N ASN A 25 -12.65 5.52 -29.04
CA ASN A 25 -12.75 6.61 -30.01
C ASN A 25 -11.36 7.11 -30.50
N GLY A 26 -10.26 6.52 -30.02
CA GLY A 26 -8.89 6.88 -30.34
C GLY A 26 -8.32 8.05 -29.52
N ARG A 27 -9.01 8.49 -28.47
CA ARG A 27 -8.49 9.52 -27.56
C ARG A 27 -7.46 8.93 -26.60
N GLU A 28 -6.34 9.62 -26.46
CA GLU A 28 -5.25 9.24 -25.55
C GLU A 28 -5.12 10.24 -24.40
N HIS A 29 -4.80 9.72 -23.22
CA HIS A 29 -4.34 10.49 -22.07
C HIS A 29 -3.27 9.71 -21.30
N GLY A 30 -2.70 10.31 -20.27
CA GLY A 30 -1.79 9.59 -19.39
C GLY A 30 -1.51 10.38 -18.12
N SER A 31 -1.38 9.66 -17.02
CA SER A 31 -0.90 10.18 -15.74
C SER A 31 0.10 9.20 -15.12
N SER A 32 0.64 9.57 -13.96
CA SER A 32 1.46 8.65 -13.18
C SER A 32 0.71 7.41 -12.69
N ILE A 33 -0.63 7.46 -12.63
CA ILE A 33 -1.46 6.32 -12.22
C ILE A 33 -1.43 5.23 -13.30
N GLU A 34 -1.85 5.55 -14.52
CA GLU A 34 -1.85 4.58 -15.64
C GLU A 34 -0.43 4.09 -15.95
N ALA A 35 0.59 4.93 -15.78
CA ALA A 35 1.98 4.52 -15.95
C ALA A 35 2.44 3.46 -14.93
N ARG A 36 2.07 3.60 -13.65
CA ARG A 36 2.38 2.60 -12.61
C ARG A 36 1.65 1.30 -12.87
N GLU A 37 0.36 1.38 -13.21
CA GLU A 37 -0.44 0.20 -13.56
C GLU A 37 0.13 -0.53 -14.78
N ALA A 38 0.52 0.21 -15.82
CA ALA A 38 1.17 -0.36 -17.00
C ALA A 38 2.47 -1.09 -16.65
N ILE A 39 3.33 -0.49 -15.81
CA ILE A 39 4.56 -1.14 -15.34
C ILE A 39 4.23 -2.39 -14.52
N SER A 40 3.22 -2.34 -13.65
CA SER A 40 2.77 -3.52 -12.89
C SER A 40 2.30 -4.66 -13.78
N LEU A 41 1.58 -4.37 -14.86
CA LEU A 41 1.15 -5.37 -15.85
C LEU A 41 2.33 -5.96 -16.64
N ILE A 42 3.33 -5.14 -16.99
CA ILE A 42 4.56 -5.59 -17.66
C ILE A 42 5.37 -6.53 -16.73
N ILE A 43 5.54 -6.17 -15.46
CA ILE A 43 6.22 -7.01 -14.47
C ILE A 43 5.43 -8.30 -14.22
N GLY A 44 4.10 -8.18 -14.15
CA GLY A 44 3.16 -9.28 -13.99
C GLY A 44 2.87 -9.63 -12.53
N HIS A 45 1.62 -10.03 -12.29
CA HIS A 45 1.06 -10.36 -10.97
C HIS A 45 1.97 -11.30 -10.15
N ASN A 46 2.38 -12.44 -10.73
CA ASN A 46 3.17 -13.43 -10.01
C ASN A 46 4.53 -12.89 -9.52
N ASN A 47 5.17 -12.01 -10.31
CA ASN A 47 6.46 -11.44 -9.93
C ASN A 47 6.29 -10.40 -8.82
N LEU A 48 5.21 -9.62 -8.83
CA LEU A 48 4.89 -8.67 -7.75
C LEU A 48 4.53 -9.39 -6.44
N CYS A 49 3.75 -10.46 -6.50
CA CYS A 49 3.46 -11.29 -5.33
C CYS A 49 4.74 -11.98 -4.81
N ALA A 50 5.59 -12.52 -5.69
CA ALA A 50 6.87 -13.11 -5.29
C ALA A 50 7.84 -12.08 -4.68
N ALA A 51 7.73 -10.81 -5.07
CA ALA A 51 8.45 -9.70 -4.45
C ALA A 51 7.99 -9.48 -3.00
N VAL A 52 6.69 -9.53 -2.72
CA VAL A 52 6.16 -9.50 -1.32
C VAL A 52 6.75 -10.65 -0.51
N GLU A 53 6.69 -11.88 -1.03
CA GLU A 53 7.28 -13.06 -0.36
C GLU A 53 8.77 -12.90 -0.09
N HIS A 54 9.50 -12.26 -1.01
CA HIS A 54 10.93 -12.00 -0.85
C HIS A 54 11.23 -11.01 0.26
N TYR A 55 10.40 -9.98 0.39
CA TYR A 55 10.49 -9.01 1.46
C TYR A 55 10.16 -9.64 2.81
N VAL A 56 9.00 -10.28 2.93
CA VAL A 56 8.50 -10.88 4.17
C VAL A 56 9.45 -11.95 4.72
N ALA A 57 10.11 -12.70 3.83
CA ALA A 57 11.13 -13.68 4.24
C ALA A 57 12.50 -13.05 4.58
N CYS A 58 12.60 -11.72 4.66
CA CYS A 58 13.81 -10.95 4.99
C CYS A 58 15.04 -11.34 4.14
N ARG A 59 14.82 -11.68 2.87
CA ARG A 59 15.90 -12.17 1.99
C ARG A 59 16.81 -11.02 1.50
N PRO A 60 18.09 -11.28 1.18
CA PRO A 60 18.97 -10.27 0.59
C PRO A 60 18.31 -9.57 -0.61
N GLY A 61 18.28 -8.24 -0.60
CA GLY A 61 17.58 -7.43 -1.59
C GLY A 61 16.14 -7.04 -1.21
N ALA A 62 15.64 -7.43 -0.04
CA ALA A 62 14.31 -7.04 0.46
C ALA A 62 14.05 -5.53 0.35
N GLU A 63 14.97 -4.67 0.81
CA GLU A 63 14.79 -3.22 0.72
C GLU A 63 14.63 -2.70 -0.72
N LEU A 64 15.36 -3.28 -1.69
CA LEU A 64 15.17 -2.92 -3.10
C LEU A 64 13.77 -3.31 -3.57
N THR A 65 13.33 -4.51 -3.20
CA THR A 65 11.97 -4.98 -3.49
C THR A 65 10.91 -4.07 -2.87
N ARG A 66 11.09 -3.64 -1.62
CA ARG A 66 10.22 -2.67 -0.94
C ARG A 66 10.15 -1.36 -1.71
N MET A 67 11.28 -0.81 -2.16
CA MET A 67 11.30 0.42 -2.95
C MET A 67 10.60 0.28 -4.30
N VAL A 68 10.74 -0.88 -4.97
CA VAL A 68 10.01 -1.15 -6.22
C VAL A 68 8.51 -1.20 -5.97
N LEU A 69 8.07 -1.91 -4.93
CA LEU A 69 6.66 -2.01 -4.59
C LEU A 69 6.07 -0.67 -4.13
N TRP A 70 6.81 0.12 -3.35
CA TRP A 70 6.43 1.49 -2.99
C TRP A 70 6.19 2.31 -4.25
N ALA A 71 7.15 2.33 -5.20
CA ALA A 71 7.03 3.19 -6.38
C ALA A 71 5.79 2.89 -7.24
N LEU A 72 5.30 1.65 -7.20
CA LEU A 72 4.22 1.16 -8.04
C LEU A 72 2.86 1.11 -7.35
N HIS A 73 2.81 0.98 -6.02
CA HIS A 73 1.58 0.72 -5.26
C HIS A 73 0.69 -0.38 -5.90
N PRO A 74 1.22 -1.58 -6.22
CA PRO A 74 0.45 -2.57 -6.94
C PRO A 74 -0.59 -3.21 -6.03
N TRP A 75 -1.86 -3.21 -6.47
CA TRP A 75 -2.97 -3.79 -5.71
C TRP A 75 -2.72 -5.23 -5.29
N CYS A 76 -2.20 -6.07 -6.19
CA CYS A 76 -1.90 -7.46 -5.88
C CYS A 76 -0.84 -7.62 -4.79
N ALA A 77 0.10 -6.68 -4.62
CA ALA A 77 1.05 -6.72 -3.52
C ALA A 77 0.39 -6.34 -2.20
N MET A 78 -0.53 -5.37 -2.21
CA MET A 78 -1.32 -5.00 -1.03
C MET A 78 -2.18 -6.17 -0.57
N GLU A 79 -2.92 -6.79 -1.50
CA GLU A 79 -3.71 -8.01 -1.25
C GLU A 79 -2.83 -9.13 -0.70
N ARG A 80 -1.65 -9.36 -1.29
CA ARG A 80 -0.76 -10.43 -0.82
C ARG A 80 -0.24 -10.18 0.60
N CYS A 81 0.09 -8.94 0.95
CA CYS A 81 0.46 -8.60 2.32
C CYS A 81 -0.69 -8.88 3.29
N TYR A 82 -1.91 -8.49 2.91
CA TYR A 82 -3.10 -8.72 3.74
C TYR A 82 -3.44 -10.21 3.89
N GLU A 83 -3.28 -11.00 2.83
CA GLU A 83 -3.44 -12.46 2.88
C GLU A 83 -2.44 -13.11 3.85
N ILE A 84 -1.16 -12.73 3.79
CA ILE A 84 -0.13 -13.24 4.71
C ILE A 84 -0.50 -12.89 6.16
N TYR A 85 -0.90 -11.63 6.41
CA TYR A 85 -1.36 -11.19 7.73
C TYR A 85 -2.52 -12.04 8.28
N GLN A 86 -3.51 -12.36 7.44
CA GLN A 86 -4.71 -13.11 7.83
C GLN A 86 -4.48 -14.62 8.00
N GLN A 87 -3.57 -15.20 7.21
CA GLN A 87 -3.49 -16.66 7.04
C GLN A 87 -2.21 -17.28 7.61
N SER A 88 -1.16 -16.51 7.86
CA SER A 88 0.10 -17.04 8.38
C SER A 88 -0.04 -17.40 9.87
N ASP A 89 0.47 -18.57 10.25
CA ASP A 89 0.66 -18.93 11.66
C ASP A 89 1.96 -18.35 12.25
N ASP A 90 2.85 -17.84 11.41
CA ASP A 90 4.10 -17.19 11.81
C ASP A 90 3.87 -15.70 12.07
N LEU A 91 4.11 -15.29 13.33
CA LEU A 91 3.95 -13.90 13.78
C LEU A 91 4.92 -12.96 13.08
N GLU A 92 6.17 -13.37 12.84
CA GLU A 92 7.17 -12.52 12.19
C GLU A 92 6.72 -12.21 10.76
N ALA A 93 6.28 -13.23 10.02
CA ALA A 93 5.72 -13.02 8.68
C ALA A 93 4.49 -12.09 8.66
N ARG A 94 3.60 -12.19 9.67
CA ARG A 94 2.45 -11.28 9.80
C ARG A 94 2.91 -9.84 10.05
N GLN A 95 3.87 -9.64 10.95
CA GLN A 95 4.43 -8.32 11.27
C GLN A 95 5.11 -7.69 10.04
N GLU A 96 5.97 -8.43 9.34
CA GLU A 96 6.66 -7.96 8.14
C GLU A 96 5.70 -7.66 6.98
N ALA A 97 4.62 -8.44 6.84
CA ALA A 97 3.60 -8.16 5.85
C ALA A 97 2.86 -6.84 6.12
N VAL A 98 2.51 -6.55 7.37
CA VAL A 98 1.86 -5.28 7.75
C VAL A 98 2.84 -4.10 7.67
N GLU A 99 4.12 -4.32 7.99
CA GLU A 99 5.17 -3.32 7.80
C GLU A 99 5.32 -2.95 6.31
N LEU A 100 5.38 -3.95 5.42
CA LEU A 100 5.45 -3.69 3.99
C LEU A 100 4.18 -2.98 3.50
N LEU A 101 3.01 -3.47 3.93
CA LEU A 101 1.73 -2.90 3.56
C LEU A 101 1.65 -1.41 3.91
N ARG A 102 2.15 -1.00 5.08
CA ARG A 102 2.21 0.40 5.50
C ARG A 102 2.82 1.32 4.43
N VAL A 103 3.83 0.86 3.71
CA VAL A 103 4.53 1.70 2.71
C VAL A 103 4.02 1.50 1.28
N VAL A 104 3.42 0.36 0.96
CA VAL A 104 2.86 0.09 -0.38
C VAL A 104 1.38 0.48 -0.50
N ALA A 105 0.68 0.67 0.62
CA ALA A 105 -0.74 1.00 0.66
C ALA A 105 -1.07 2.31 -0.08
N ASP A 106 -2.29 2.37 -0.61
CA ASP A 106 -3.00 3.57 -1.01
C ASP A 106 -4.41 3.58 -0.39
N HIS A 107 -5.26 4.52 -0.80
CA HIS A 107 -6.63 4.64 -0.29
C HIS A 107 -7.43 3.33 -0.25
N ARG A 108 -7.18 2.41 -1.18
CA ARG A 108 -7.93 1.14 -1.27
C ARG A 108 -7.69 0.23 -0.07
N ALA A 109 -6.52 0.35 0.57
CA ALA A 109 -6.14 -0.45 1.73
C ALA A 109 -6.53 0.19 3.07
N LEU A 110 -7.02 1.43 3.09
CA LEU A 110 -7.44 2.13 4.31
C LEU A 110 -8.44 1.32 5.18
N PRO A 111 -9.44 0.61 4.60
CA PRO A 111 -10.39 -0.19 5.39
C PRO A 111 -9.74 -1.30 6.24
N TRP A 112 -8.51 -1.72 5.93
CA TRP A 112 -7.79 -2.74 6.70
C TRP A 112 -7.13 -2.18 7.97
N ALA A 113 -6.94 -0.85 8.05
CA ALA A 113 -6.24 -0.18 9.15
C ALA A 113 -6.84 -0.51 10.52
N GLN A 114 -8.18 -0.50 10.62
CA GLN A 114 -8.86 -0.78 11.87
C GLN A 114 -8.53 -2.20 12.38
N GLY A 115 -8.51 -3.19 11.49
CA GLY A 115 -8.15 -4.57 11.85
C GLY A 115 -6.73 -4.68 12.41
N PHE A 116 -5.77 -3.93 11.86
CA PHE A 116 -4.41 -3.90 12.40
C PHE A 116 -4.33 -3.23 13.77
N LEU A 117 -5.06 -2.13 13.97
CA LEU A 117 -5.13 -1.44 15.26
C LEU A 117 -5.79 -2.32 16.34
N GLU A 118 -6.74 -3.18 15.96
CA GLU A 118 -7.42 -4.09 16.89
C GLU A 118 -6.69 -5.43 17.08
N ASP A 119 -5.59 -5.68 16.36
CA ASP A 119 -4.83 -6.93 16.46
C ASP A 119 -4.26 -7.12 17.87
N PRO A 120 -4.23 -8.33 18.44
CA PRO A 120 -3.63 -8.55 19.75
C PRO A 120 -2.12 -8.28 19.82
N ASP A 121 -1.40 -8.29 18.69
CA ASP A 121 0.04 -8.05 18.65
C ASP A 121 0.40 -6.55 18.60
N GLU A 122 1.23 -6.10 19.55
CA GLU A 122 1.63 -4.69 19.64
C GLU A 122 2.45 -4.17 18.44
N GLY A 123 3.19 -5.06 17.76
CA GLY A 123 3.96 -4.72 16.56
C GLY A 123 3.05 -4.44 15.36
N ILE A 124 2.05 -5.31 15.15
CA ILE A 124 1.03 -5.14 14.11
C ILE A 124 0.22 -3.86 14.34
N GLN A 125 -0.19 -3.59 15.58
CA GLN A 125 -0.87 -2.34 15.94
C GLN A 125 -0.03 -1.11 15.58
N ALA A 126 1.27 -1.13 15.91
CA ALA A 126 2.18 -0.03 15.62
C ALA A 126 2.35 0.18 14.11
N TRP A 127 2.41 -0.90 13.32
CA TRP A 127 2.45 -0.80 11.86
C TRP A 127 1.13 -0.34 11.25
N GLY A 128 -0.01 -0.76 11.79
CA GLY A 128 -1.32 -0.25 11.43
C GLY A 128 -1.43 1.26 11.60
N ALA A 129 -0.98 1.78 12.74
CA ALA A 129 -0.87 3.22 12.98
C ALA A 129 0.08 3.91 12.01
N GLY A 130 1.21 3.27 11.69
CA GLY A 130 2.16 3.76 10.70
C GLY A 130 1.58 3.83 9.29
N MET A 131 0.63 2.95 8.93
CA MET A 131 -0.06 2.98 7.62
C MET A 131 -0.93 4.23 7.51
N VAL A 132 -1.71 4.55 8.55
CA VAL A 132 -2.54 5.76 8.59
C VAL A 132 -1.68 7.02 8.42
N ASP A 133 -0.56 7.10 9.15
CA ASP A 133 0.41 8.19 9.00
C ASP A 133 0.96 8.30 7.58
N GLN A 134 1.42 7.18 7.00
CA GLN A 134 2.00 7.17 5.68
C GLN A 134 1.00 7.63 4.60
N LEU A 135 -0.26 7.20 4.70
CA LEU A 135 -1.32 7.59 3.76
C LEU A 135 -1.63 9.09 3.85
N LEU A 136 -1.75 9.64 5.06
CA LEU A 136 -1.98 11.07 5.27
C LEU A 136 -0.77 11.92 4.83
N PHE A 137 0.44 11.50 5.19
CA PHE A 137 1.68 12.18 4.82
C PHE A 137 1.86 12.26 3.30
N THR A 138 1.46 11.22 2.58
CA THR A 138 1.58 11.14 1.11
C THR A 138 0.36 11.66 0.35
N HIS A 139 -0.67 12.19 1.04
CA HIS A 139 -1.94 12.60 0.43
C HIS A 139 -2.62 11.50 -0.40
N LEU A 140 -2.44 10.25 0.01
CA LEU A 140 -3.18 9.15 -0.60
C LEU A 140 -4.57 9.00 0.00
N VAL A 141 -4.84 9.67 1.13
CA VAL A 141 -6.17 9.79 1.77
C VAL A 141 -6.30 11.20 2.36
N ASP A 142 -7.54 11.66 2.49
CA ASP A 142 -7.85 12.92 3.16
C ASP A 142 -8.03 12.71 4.68
N PRO A 143 -7.76 13.71 5.53
CA PRO A 143 -7.97 13.61 6.98
C PRO A 143 -9.39 13.22 7.39
N GLU A 144 -10.39 13.66 6.62
CA GLU A 144 -11.81 13.37 6.83
C GLU A 144 -12.12 11.88 6.70
N ASP A 145 -11.42 11.15 5.82
CA ASP A 145 -11.55 9.69 5.67
C ASP A 145 -10.96 8.92 6.86
N CYS A 146 -10.15 9.59 7.69
CA CYS A 146 -9.40 8.98 8.78
C CYS A 146 -9.96 9.31 10.18
N VAL A 147 -11.06 10.07 10.30
CA VAL A 147 -11.61 10.55 11.59
C VAL A 147 -11.76 9.42 12.61
N GLU A 148 -12.38 8.31 12.21
CA GLU A 148 -12.62 7.17 13.10
C GLU A 148 -11.32 6.49 13.53
N LEU A 149 -10.39 6.28 12.59
CA LEU A 149 -9.08 5.68 12.85
C LEU A 149 -8.24 6.56 13.78
N LEU A 150 -8.23 7.87 13.56
CA LEU A 150 -7.52 8.82 14.42
C LEU A 150 -8.11 8.82 15.85
N GLY A 151 -9.44 8.75 15.97
CA GLY A 151 -10.10 8.58 17.27
C GLY A 151 -9.69 7.29 17.99
N LEU A 152 -9.61 6.18 17.27
CA LEU A 152 -9.12 4.91 17.80
C LEU A 152 -7.65 5.02 18.26
N MET A 153 -6.79 5.63 17.44
CA MET A 153 -5.36 5.77 17.75
C MET A 153 -5.12 6.65 18.99
N ALA A 154 -5.89 7.74 19.15
CA ALA A 154 -5.76 8.65 20.29
C ALA A 154 -6.02 7.95 21.65
N ALA A 155 -7.01 7.07 21.69
CA ALA A 155 -7.40 6.33 22.89
C ALA A 155 -6.73 4.95 23.03
N HIS A 156 -5.86 4.59 22.09
CA HIS A 156 -5.34 3.23 21.94
C HIS A 156 -4.50 2.81 23.16
N PRO A 157 -4.57 1.55 23.66
CA PRO A 157 -3.77 1.10 24.81
C PRO A 157 -2.25 1.02 24.52
N ASN A 158 -1.87 0.72 23.28
CA ASN A 158 -0.48 0.69 22.85
C ASN A 158 0.11 2.10 22.73
N ARG A 159 1.24 2.34 23.43
CA ARG A 159 1.92 3.64 23.46
C ARG A 159 2.41 4.08 22.07
N LEU A 160 2.92 3.16 21.26
CA LEU A 160 3.46 3.48 19.93
C LEU A 160 2.38 4.00 18.98
N VAL A 161 1.16 3.48 19.12
CA VAL A 161 -0.01 3.96 18.36
C VAL A 161 -0.36 5.39 18.76
N ARG A 162 -0.39 5.70 20.07
CA ARG A 162 -0.67 7.06 20.56
C ARG A 162 0.42 8.05 20.14
N GLU A 163 1.69 7.67 20.22
CA GLU A 163 2.80 8.51 19.76
C GLU A 163 2.71 8.81 18.26
N ARG A 164 2.24 7.84 17.47
CA ARG A 164 1.99 8.07 16.05
C ARG A 164 0.83 9.02 15.82
N TYR A 165 -0.26 8.90 16.59
CA TYR A 165 -1.37 9.86 16.54
C TYR A 165 -0.92 11.29 16.87
N ASP A 166 -0.09 11.47 17.90
CA ASP A 166 0.44 12.78 18.27
C ASP A 166 1.25 13.38 17.11
N PHE A 167 2.12 12.58 16.48
CA PHE A 167 2.90 13.00 15.31
C PHE A 167 2.02 13.41 14.12
N ILE A 168 1.00 12.62 13.79
CA ILE A 168 0.05 12.94 12.70
C ILE A 168 -0.68 14.25 13.03
N THR A 169 -1.14 14.42 14.26
CA THR A 169 -1.90 15.59 14.68
C THR A 169 -1.06 16.86 14.57
N GLU A 170 0.19 16.83 15.04
CA GLU A 170 1.14 17.93 14.88
C GLU A 170 1.39 18.26 13.41
N PHE A 171 1.55 17.22 12.58
CA PHE A 171 1.75 17.36 11.13
C PHE A 171 0.55 18.03 10.45
N LEU A 172 -0.67 17.57 10.70
CA LEU A 172 -1.90 18.14 10.10
C LEU A 172 -2.11 19.59 10.54
N GLN A 173 -1.91 19.89 11.83
CA GLN A 173 -2.00 21.25 12.37
C GLN A 173 -1.01 22.20 11.69
N ALA A 174 0.23 21.77 11.46
CA ALA A 174 1.24 22.57 10.78
C ALA A 174 0.84 22.93 9.32
N ARG A 175 -0.07 22.17 8.72
CA ARG A 175 -0.60 22.37 7.36
C ARG A 175 -1.93 23.12 7.32
N GLY A 176 -2.54 23.38 8.48
CA GLY A 176 -3.89 23.92 8.56
C GLY A 176 -4.98 22.92 8.14
N GLU A 177 -4.64 21.62 8.14
CA GLU A 177 -5.53 20.51 7.88
C GLU A 177 -6.01 19.97 9.23
N SER A 178 -7.30 19.62 9.35
CA SER A 178 -7.84 19.02 10.57
C SER A 178 -9.01 18.11 10.21
N ALA A 179 -8.98 16.87 10.70
CA ALA A 179 -10.12 15.96 10.60
C ALA A 179 -11.30 16.58 11.38
N SER A 180 -12.32 17.07 10.67
CA SER A 180 -13.48 17.79 11.24
C SER A 180 -14.72 16.92 11.34
#